data_AF-A0A2W1EX61-F1
#
_entry.id   AF-A0A2W1EX61-F1
#
_cell.length_a   1.000
_cell.length_b   1.000
_cell.length_c   1.000
_cell.angle_alpha   90.00
_cell.angle_beta   90.00
_cell.angle_gamma   90.00
#
_symmetry.space_group_name_H-M   'P 1'
#
loop_
_entity.id
_entity.type
_entity.pdbx_description
1 polymer ?
#
loop_
_entity_poly.entity_id
_entity_poly.type
_entity_poly.pdbx_seq_one_letter_code
_entity_poly.pdbx_strand_id
1 'polypeptide(L)'
;MKQVLGGLEVLCFMRGQDIKIRTPIVLMNWTNGEEARLFSPLGSASVYANGSSVAQAHVSPSNDHSGLTMGGELAKTGYVGSTPNIFAEYSISAQFKIHVEKNNDLEEARKPLG
;
A
#
# COMPACT_ATOMS: atom_id res chain seq x y z
N MET A 1 -0.29 -4.59 -9.06
CA MET A 1 -1.33 -3.68 -9.64
C MET A 1 -2.77 -4.16 -9.46
N LYS A 2 -3.11 -5.46 -9.63
CA LYS A 2 -4.52 -5.93 -9.59
C LYS A 2 -5.26 -5.69 -8.26
N GLN A 3 -4.55 -5.61 -7.13
CA GLN A 3 -5.16 -5.50 -5.80
C GLN A 3 -5.78 -4.13 -5.54
N VAL A 4 -5.08 -3.06 -5.90
CA VAL A 4 -5.58 -1.68 -5.76
C VAL A 4 -6.82 -1.48 -6.63
N LEU A 5 -6.82 -2.06 -7.83
CA LEU A 5 -7.99 -2.03 -8.72
C LEU A 5 -9.18 -2.79 -8.14
N GLY A 6 -8.96 -3.93 -7.47
CA GLY A 6 -10.03 -4.63 -6.76
C GLY A 6 -10.69 -3.76 -5.68
N GLY A 7 -9.90 -3.03 -4.88
CA GLY A 7 -10.44 -2.08 -3.91
C GLY A 7 -11.17 -0.88 -4.57
N LEU A 8 -10.65 -0.37 -5.68
CA LEU A 8 -11.32 0.68 -6.46
C LEU A 8 -12.67 0.20 -7.01
N GLU A 9 -12.75 -1.04 -7.49
CA GLU A 9 -13.98 -1.62 -8.00
C GLU A 9 -15.05 -1.73 -6.92
N VAL A 10 -14.68 -2.13 -5.70
CA VAL A 10 -15.60 -2.13 -4.54
C VAL A 10 -16.16 -0.73 -4.30
N LEU A 11 -15.33 0.30 -4.30
CA LEU A 11 -15.79 1.69 -4.12
C LEU A 11 -16.71 2.15 -5.27
N CYS A 12 -16.36 1.82 -6.51
CA CYS A 12 -17.18 2.13 -7.69
C CYS A 12 -18.54 1.43 -7.63
N PHE A 13 -18.57 0.14 -7.26
CA PHE A 13 -19.78 -0.64 -7.10
C PHE A 13 -20.69 -0.07 -6.01
N MET A 14 -20.15 0.20 -4.82
CA MET A 14 -20.92 0.78 -3.71
C MET A 14 -21.53 2.13 -4.09
N ARG A 15 -20.78 2.97 -4.79
CA ARG A 15 -21.28 4.24 -5.32
C ARG A 15 -22.39 4.04 -6.36
N GLY A 16 -22.22 3.09 -7.28
CA GLY A 16 -23.21 2.80 -8.33
C GLY A 16 -24.52 2.20 -7.80
N GLN A 17 -24.46 1.51 -6.66
CA GLN A 17 -25.62 0.93 -5.98
C GLN A 17 -26.24 1.84 -4.90
N ASP A 18 -25.76 3.08 -4.76
CA ASP A 18 -26.13 4.03 -3.68
C ASP A 18 -26.09 3.41 -2.26
N ILE A 19 -25.10 2.56 -2.00
CA ILE A 19 -24.95 1.92 -0.68
C ILE A 19 -24.56 2.98 0.35
N LYS A 20 -25.41 3.17 1.37
CA LYS A 20 -25.13 4.07 2.50
C LYS A 20 -24.12 3.43 3.44
N ILE A 21 -22.90 3.98 3.43
CA ILE A 21 -21.84 3.59 4.36
C ILE A 21 -22.04 4.24 5.73
N ARG A 22 -21.85 3.47 6.80
CA ARG A 22 -21.90 3.97 8.18
C ARG A 22 -20.61 4.65 8.62
N THR A 23 -19.50 4.26 8.01
CA THR A 23 -18.15 4.74 8.31
C THR A 23 -17.43 5.01 6.99
N PRO A 24 -16.57 6.04 6.89
CA PRO A 24 -15.77 6.28 5.70
C PRO A 24 -14.92 5.07 5.31
N ILE A 25 -14.83 4.80 4.01
CA ILE A 25 -13.96 3.77 3.43
C ILE A 25 -12.93 4.47 2.57
N VAL A 26 -11.67 4.07 2.70
CA VAL A 26 -10.54 4.66 1.98
C VAL A 26 -9.72 3.59 1.26
N LEU A 27 -9.26 3.91 0.05
CA LEU A 27 -8.36 3.06 -0.72
C LEU A 27 -6.92 3.55 -0.54
N MET A 28 -6.04 2.67 -0.09
CA MET A 28 -4.62 2.97 0.13
C MET A 28 -3.75 2.25 -0.90
N ASN A 29 -2.80 2.96 -1.50
CA ASN A 29 -1.78 2.40 -2.37
C ASN A 29 -0.41 2.59 -1.73
N TRP A 30 0.11 1.54 -1.09
CA TRP A 30 1.37 1.59 -0.38
C TRP A 30 2.57 1.68 -1.34
N THR A 31 3.36 2.74 -1.21
CA THR A 31 4.62 2.92 -1.91
C THR A 31 5.61 1.81 -1.57
N ASN A 32 6.24 1.25 -2.61
CA ASN A 32 7.32 0.27 -2.53
C ASN A 32 6.96 -1.02 -1.78
N GLY A 33 5.72 -1.51 -1.88
CA GLY A 33 5.27 -2.70 -1.15
C GLY A 33 5.86 -4.05 -1.59
N GLU A 34 6.51 -4.14 -2.75
CA GLU A 34 7.20 -5.36 -3.20
C GLU A 34 8.73 -5.29 -2.99
N GLU A 35 9.26 -4.15 -2.53
CA GLU A 35 10.66 -3.99 -2.09
C GLU A 35 11.74 -4.29 -3.16
N ALA A 36 11.34 -4.43 -4.42
CA ALA A 36 12.23 -4.90 -5.48
C ALA A 36 13.33 -3.89 -5.85
N ARG A 37 13.00 -2.60 -5.86
CA ARG A 37 13.91 -1.53 -6.31
C ARG A 37 14.63 -0.86 -5.16
N LEU A 38 13.93 -0.59 -4.07
CA LEU A 38 14.44 0.18 -2.93
C LEU A 38 14.37 -0.69 -1.68
N PHE A 39 15.47 -0.76 -0.93
CA PHE A 39 15.54 -1.54 0.30
C PHE A 39 14.75 -0.86 1.42
N SER A 40 13.53 -1.31 1.66
CA SER A 40 12.67 -0.83 2.74
C SER A 40 11.71 -1.92 3.16
N PRO A 41 11.93 -2.59 4.31
CA PRO A 41 11.02 -3.65 4.78
C PRO A 41 9.61 -3.07 4.98
N LEU A 42 8.64 -3.67 4.29
CA LEU A 42 7.23 -3.31 4.15
C LEU A 42 6.97 -1.90 3.58
N GLY A 43 7.96 -1.28 2.92
CA GLY A 43 7.83 0.02 2.27
C GLY A 43 7.20 1.11 3.15
N SER A 44 6.33 1.93 2.57
CA SER A 44 5.59 2.98 3.29
C SER A 44 4.58 2.46 4.32
N ALA A 45 4.15 1.19 4.24
CA ALA A 45 3.24 0.62 5.24
C ALA A 45 3.94 0.49 6.61
N SER A 46 5.26 0.23 6.62
CA SER A 46 6.06 0.27 7.84
C SER A 46 6.08 1.66 8.48
N VAL A 47 6.23 2.71 7.68
CA VAL A 47 6.18 4.10 8.16
C VAL A 47 4.81 4.41 8.78
N TYR A 48 3.74 4.04 8.08
CA TYR A 48 2.39 4.25 8.57
C TYR A 48 2.15 3.56 9.92
N ALA A 49 2.63 2.32 10.08
CA ALA A 49 2.52 1.54 11.30
C ALA A 49 3.58 1.89 12.37
N ASN A 50 4.33 2.99 12.21
CA ASN A 50 5.40 3.42 13.13
C ASN A 50 6.55 2.41 13.30
N GLY A 51 6.77 1.53 12.31
CA GLY A 51 7.92 0.62 12.23
C GLY A 51 9.18 1.27 11.66
N SER A 52 9.05 2.43 11.01
CA SER A 52 10.15 3.26 10.50
C SER A 52 9.73 4.73 10.48
N SER A 53 10.67 5.66 10.52
CA SER A 53 10.38 7.09 10.32
C SER A 53 10.35 7.47 8.85
N VAL A 54 9.63 8.56 8.52
CA VAL A 54 9.64 9.16 7.16
C VAL A 54 11.08 9.47 6.72
N ALA A 55 11.90 10.03 7.62
CA ALA A 55 13.30 10.36 7.32
C ALA A 55 14.12 9.11 6.96
N GLN A 56 13.97 8.00 7.71
CA GLN A 56 14.63 6.73 7.42
C GLN A 56 14.17 6.14 6.08
N ALA A 57 12.87 6.15 5.80
CA ALA A 57 12.35 5.67 4.52
C ALA A 57 12.87 6.51 3.35
N HIS A 58 12.97 7.84 3.49
CA HIS A 58 13.47 8.71 2.43
C HIS A 58 14.91 8.41 2.02
N VAL A 59 15.75 7.96 2.95
CA VAL A 59 17.15 7.61 2.67
C VAL A 59 17.35 6.15 2.25
N SER A 60 16.28 5.33 2.18
CA SER A 60 16.36 3.95 1.68
C SER A 60 16.99 3.89 0.30
N PRO A 61 18.14 3.20 0.15
CA PRO A 61 18.87 3.17 -1.10
C PRO A 61 18.26 2.20 -2.10
N SER A 62 18.58 2.43 -3.37
CA SER A 62 18.30 1.48 -4.44
C SER A 62 19.18 0.23 -4.32
N ASN A 63 18.61 -0.92 -4.65
CA ASN A 63 19.28 -2.22 -4.63
C ASN A 63 20.36 -2.37 -5.72
N ASP A 64 20.31 -1.51 -6.75
CA ASP A 64 21.23 -1.52 -7.90
C ASP A 64 22.49 -0.65 -7.70
N HIS A 65 22.70 -0.11 -6.50
CA HIS A 65 23.82 0.78 -6.17
C HIS A 65 23.91 2.06 -7.04
N SER A 66 22.82 2.47 -7.70
CA SER A 66 22.76 3.71 -8.50
C SER A 66 22.89 5.00 -7.68
N GLY A 67 22.93 4.91 -6.34
CA GLY A 67 22.89 6.06 -5.43
C GLY A 67 21.50 6.72 -5.32
N LEU A 68 20.49 6.17 -6.00
CA LEU A 68 19.11 6.64 -5.88
C LEU A 68 18.53 6.28 -4.50
N THR A 69 17.63 7.14 -4.02
CA THR A 69 16.91 6.93 -2.76
C THR A 69 15.40 7.02 -2.97
N MET A 70 14.64 6.41 -2.05
CA MET A 70 13.17 6.47 -2.11
C MET A 70 12.65 7.90 -2.09
N GLY A 71 13.21 8.76 -1.23
CA GLY A 71 12.83 10.18 -1.15
C GLY A 71 13.13 10.93 -2.45
N GLY A 72 14.28 10.65 -3.07
CA GLY A 72 14.65 11.25 -4.36
C GLY A 72 13.68 10.86 -5.48
N GLU A 73 13.32 9.58 -5.57
CA GLU A 73 12.38 9.10 -6.59
C GLU A 73 10.93 9.58 -6.34
N LEU A 74 10.52 9.68 -5.06
CA LEU A 74 9.25 10.32 -4.71
C LEU A 74 9.22 11.79 -5.13
N ALA A 75 10.30 12.54 -4.89
CA ALA A 75 10.38 13.94 -5.30
C ALA A 75 10.32 14.09 -6.82
N LYS A 76 11.08 13.25 -7.54
CA LYS A 76 11.09 13.21 -9.01
C LYS A 76 9.71 12.91 -9.61
N THR A 77 8.92 12.06 -8.96
CA THR A 77 7.57 11.68 -9.41
C THR A 77 6.47 12.60 -8.87
N GLY A 78 6.79 13.54 -7.98
CA GLY A 78 5.83 14.45 -7.38
C GLY A 78 4.97 13.83 -6.25
N TYR A 79 5.38 12.69 -5.69
CA TYR A 79 4.64 11.97 -4.64
C TYR A 79 5.15 12.24 -3.22
N VAL A 80 5.95 13.29 -3.02
CA VAL A 80 6.24 13.79 -1.66
C VAL A 80 5.01 14.56 -1.16
N GLY A 81 4.15 13.85 -0.42
CA GLY A 81 2.95 14.43 0.18
C GLY A 81 3.23 15.28 1.42
N SER A 82 2.35 16.23 1.71
CA SER A 82 2.37 17.07 2.93
C SER A 82 1.31 16.67 3.96
N THR A 83 0.49 15.67 3.66
CA THR A 83 -0.59 15.19 4.52
C THR A 83 -0.09 14.22 5.57
N PRO A 84 -0.81 14.06 6.70
CA PRO A 84 -0.58 12.99 7.65
C PRO A 84 -0.39 11.63 6.99
N ASN A 85 0.66 10.90 7.39
CA ASN A 85 1.03 9.62 6.80
C ASN A 85 1.44 8.56 7.83
N ILE A 86 1.17 8.82 9.12
CA ILE A 86 1.36 7.88 10.22
C ILE A 86 0.03 7.56 10.89
N PHE A 87 -0.11 6.35 11.42
CA PHE A 87 -1.35 5.87 12.06
C PHE A 87 -1.81 6.75 13.21
N ALA A 88 -0.87 7.36 13.95
CA ALA A 88 -1.19 8.25 15.07
C ALA A 88 -1.95 9.51 14.62
N GLU A 89 -1.69 10.01 13.41
CA GLU A 89 -2.33 11.21 12.85
C GLU A 89 -3.51 10.84 11.93
N TYR A 90 -3.47 9.65 11.33
CA TYR A 90 -4.50 9.14 10.43
C TYR A 90 -4.84 7.70 10.83
N SER A 91 -5.68 7.54 11.84
CA SER A 91 -6.04 6.21 12.36
C SER A 91 -7.16 5.56 11.54
N ILE A 92 -7.10 4.23 11.44
CA ILE A 92 -8.13 3.41 10.78
C ILE A 92 -8.65 2.35 11.74
N SER A 93 -9.97 2.09 11.70
CA SER A 93 -10.59 1.06 12.54
C SER A 93 -10.28 -0.36 12.06
N ALA A 94 -10.06 -0.56 10.76
CA ALA A 94 -9.74 -1.84 10.16
C ALA A 94 -9.05 -1.65 8.81
N GLN A 95 -8.26 -2.65 8.39
CA GLN A 95 -7.65 -2.72 7.06
C GLN A 95 -7.91 -4.09 6.44
N PHE A 96 -8.39 -4.09 5.20
CA PHE A 96 -8.54 -5.30 4.39
C PHE A 96 -7.62 -5.19 3.18
N LYS A 97 -6.90 -6.27 2.87
CA LYS A 97 -6.07 -6.38 1.68
C LYS A 97 -6.45 -7.64 0.93
N ILE A 98 -6.86 -7.47 -0.31
CA ILE A 98 -7.04 -8.58 -1.25
C ILE A 98 -5.68 -8.83 -1.89
N HIS A 99 -5.20 -10.07 -1.88
CA HIS A 99 -3.94 -10.47 -2.48
C HIS A 99 -4.09 -11.90 -3.00
N VAL A 100 -3.43 -12.23 -4.12
CA VAL A 100 -3.34 -13.63 -4.59
C VAL A 100 -2.53 -14.46 -3.60
N GLU A 101 -2.74 -15.76 -3.55
CA GLU A 101 -2.08 -16.63 -2.55
C GLU A 101 -0.54 -16.55 -2.55
N LYS A 102 0.08 -16.34 -3.73
CA LYS A 102 1.54 -16.47 -3.94
C LYS A 102 2.07 -17.89 -3.64
N ASN A 103 1.18 -18.86 -3.47
CA ASN A 103 1.45 -20.30 -3.36
C ASN A 103 0.36 -21.08 -4.14
N ASN A 104 0.39 -22.40 -4.07
CA ASN A 104 -0.51 -23.29 -4.82
C ASN A 104 -1.51 -24.05 -3.92
N ASP A 105 -1.60 -23.79 -2.61
CA ASP A 105 -2.42 -24.62 -1.72
C ASP A 105 -3.92 -24.51 -2.06
N LEU A 106 -4.42 -23.33 -2.45
CA LEU A 106 -5.81 -23.17 -2.88
C LEU A 106 -6.09 -23.87 -4.22
N GLU A 107 -5.12 -23.82 -5.14
CA GLU A 107 -5.19 -24.50 -6.42
C GLU A 107 -5.21 -26.02 -6.23
N GLU A 108 -4.30 -26.56 -5.43
CA GLU A 108 -4.23 -27.98 -5.08
C GLU A 108 -5.48 -28.45 -4.33
N ALA A 109 -6.02 -27.62 -3.43
CA ALA A 109 -7.27 -27.90 -2.74
C ALA A 109 -8.52 -27.75 -3.63
N ARG A 110 -8.37 -27.33 -4.90
CA ARG A 110 -9.46 -27.02 -5.84
C ARG A 110 -10.50 -26.08 -5.24
N LYS A 111 -10.09 -25.17 -4.37
CA LYS A 111 -10.98 -24.19 -3.76
C LYS A 111 -11.10 -23.00 -4.70
N PRO A 112 -12.32 -22.64 -5.16
CA PRO A 112 -12.48 -21.44 -5.97
C PRO A 112 -12.06 -20.21 -5.14
N LEU A 113 -11.43 -19.25 -5.81
CA LEU A 113 -11.21 -17.92 -5.27
C LEU A 113 -12.57 -17.26 -5.02
N GLY A 114 -12.73 -16.60 -3.87
CA GLY A 114 -13.83 -15.67 -3.63
C GLY A 114 -13.62 -14.34 -4.35
#